data_AF-A0A971U5U1-F1
#
_entry.id   AF-A0A971U5U1-F1
#
_cell.length_a   1.000
_cell.length_b   1.000
_cell.length_c   1.000
_cell.angle_alpha   90.00
_cell.angle_beta   90.00
_cell.angle_gamma   90.00
#
_symmetry.space_group_name_H-M   'P 1'
#
loop_
_entity.id
_entity.type
_entity.pdbx_description
1 polymer ?
#
loop_
_entity_poly.entity_id
_entity_poly.type
_entity_poly.pdbx_seq_one_letter_code
_entity_poly.pdbx_strand_id
1 'polypeptide(L)'
;MAAELNSPPPPYLDDGWNVIVGLGNPGSEYALHRHNIGFQCIDALAALQAIPVTRKRFKGLVGEGRIAGRRVALLKPQTFMNDSGASVILASHWYKADPQNIIVVYDDLDLPFGRLRVRPGGGSGGH
;
A
#
# COMPACT_ATOMS: atom_id res chain seq x y z
N MET A 1 1.64 -37.45 -17.48
CA MET A 1 1.08 -36.09 -17.43
C MET A 1 -0.25 -36.12 -16.67
N ALA A 2 -0.26 -35.89 -15.34
CA ALA A 2 -1.47 -35.58 -14.55
C ALA A 2 -1.15 -35.40 -13.04
N ALA A 3 -0.08 -34.70 -12.66
CA ALA A 3 0.29 -34.54 -11.24
C ALA A 3 0.42 -33.09 -10.75
N GLU A 4 0.28 -32.08 -11.61
CA GLU A 4 0.48 -30.65 -11.24
C GLU A 4 -0.81 -29.90 -10.87
N LEU A 5 -2.00 -30.49 -11.01
CA LEU A 5 -3.27 -29.77 -10.83
C LEU A 5 -3.78 -29.70 -9.39
N ASN A 6 -3.02 -30.18 -8.39
CA ASN A 6 -3.51 -30.26 -7.00
C ASN A 6 -2.49 -29.81 -5.95
N SER A 7 -1.43 -29.10 -6.35
CA SER A 7 -0.52 -28.46 -5.39
C SER A 7 -1.19 -27.20 -4.85
N PRO A 8 -1.18 -26.94 -3.52
CA PRO A 8 -1.63 -25.65 -3.00
C PRO A 8 -0.85 -24.55 -3.73
N PRO A 9 -1.51 -23.44 -4.13
CA PRO A 9 -0.80 -22.33 -4.75
C PRO A 9 0.37 -21.97 -3.84
N PRO A 10 1.56 -21.67 -4.39
CA PRO A 10 2.67 -21.17 -3.59
C PRO A 10 2.17 -20.02 -2.71
N PRO A 11 2.74 -19.79 -1.52
CA PRO A 11 2.20 -18.87 -0.50
C PRO A 11 2.19 -17.39 -0.90
N TYR A 12 2.42 -17.10 -2.17
CA TYR A 12 2.28 -15.80 -2.80
C TYR A 12 1.18 -15.78 -3.89
N LEU A 13 0.55 -16.91 -4.25
CA LEU A 13 -0.56 -17.01 -5.23
C LEU A 13 -1.92 -17.20 -4.55
N ASP A 14 -2.02 -16.82 -3.29
CA ASP A 14 -3.23 -16.77 -2.50
C ASP A 14 -4.23 -15.75 -3.07
N ASP A 15 -5.52 -16.13 -3.11
CA ASP A 15 -6.65 -15.30 -3.56
C ASP A 15 -6.99 -14.15 -2.57
N GLY A 16 -6.12 -13.93 -1.59
CA GLY A 16 -6.23 -12.91 -0.57
C GLY A 16 -6.08 -11.49 -1.12
N TRP A 17 -6.44 -10.52 -0.29
CA TRP A 17 -6.20 -9.12 -0.59
C TRP A 17 -4.77 -8.73 -0.22
N ASN A 18 -4.12 -8.04 -1.15
CA ASN A 18 -2.90 -7.30 -0.89
C ASN A 18 -3.27 -5.82 -0.70
N VAL A 19 -2.76 -5.18 0.33
CA VAL A 19 -3.02 -3.76 0.61
C VAL A 19 -1.73 -2.98 0.44
N ILE A 20 -1.70 -2.07 -0.53
CA ILE A 20 -0.56 -1.18 -0.77
C ILE A 20 -0.95 0.19 -0.25
N VAL A 21 -0.23 0.66 0.76
CA VAL A 21 -0.47 1.92 1.46
C VAL A 21 0.62 2.91 1.08
N GLY A 22 0.24 4.07 0.54
CA GLY A 22 1.14 5.20 0.41
C GLY A 22 0.95 6.14 1.60
N LEU A 23 2.01 6.41 2.36
CA LEU A 23 1.97 7.40 3.43
C LEU A 23 2.21 8.82 2.89
N GLY A 24 1.63 9.81 3.59
CA GLY A 24 1.68 11.21 3.22
C GLY A 24 0.66 12.04 4.00
N ASN A 25 0.69 13.36 3.82
CA ASN A 25 -0.27 14.29 4.40
C ASN A 25 -1.31 14.74 3.36
N PRO A 26 -2.61 14.83 3.73
CA PRO A 26 -3.67 15.32 2.87
C PRO A 26 -3.60 16.84 2.71
N GLY A 27 -4.02 17.35 1.55
CA GLY A 27 -4.04 18.78 1.23
C GLY A 27 -3.10 19.13 0.08
N SER A 28 -3.52 20.07 -0.77
CA SER A 28 -2.76 20.48 -1.96
C SER A 28 -1.43 21.14 -1.60
N GLU A 29 -1.33 21.75 -0.43
CA GLU A 29 -0.10 22.37 0.10
C GLU A 29 1.03 21.35 0.33
N TYR A 30 0.71 20.08 0.57
CA TYR A 30 1.70 19.03 0.83
C TYR A 30 2.05 18.21 -0.42
N ALA A 31 1.35 18.40 -1.54
CA ALA A 31 1.45 17.53 -2.72
C ALA A 31 2.88 17.37 -3.27
N LEU A 32 3.72 18.40 -3.13
CA LEU A 32 5.11 18.42 -3.60
C LEU A 32 6.15 18.23 -2.47
N HIS A 33 5.71 18.03 -1.22
CA HIS A 33 6.63 17.76 -0.12
C HIS A 33 7.21 16.35 -0.24
N ARG A 34 8.47 16.15 0.16
CA ARG A 34 9.13 14.83 0.14
C ARG A 34 8.33 13.77 0.91
N HIS A 35 7.65 14.19 1.97
CA HIS A 35 6.75 13.36 2.78
C HIS A 35 5.54 12.80 2.03
N ASN A 36 5.20 13.31 0.85
CA ASN A 36 4.08 12.82 0.05
C ASN A 36 4.51 11.83 -1.05
N ILE A 37 5.76 11.35 -1.03
CA ILE A 37 6.25 10.39 -2.03
C ILE A 37 5.44 9.08 -2.01
N GLY A 38 4.92 8.66 -0.84
CA GLY A 38 4.04 7.50 -0.73
C GLY A 38 2.74 7.71 -1.50
N PHE A 39 2.09 8.86 -1.37
CA PHE A 39 0.89 9.20 -2.17
C PHE A 39 1.20 9.27 -3.65
N GLN A 40 2.32 9.90 -4.04
CA GLN A 40 2.73 9.98 -5.45
C GLN A 40 2.99 8.60 -6.06
N CYS A 41 3.58 7.68 -5.28
CA CYS A 41 3.78 6.30 -5.71
C CYS A 41 2.44 5.58 -5.94
N ILE A 42 1.47 5.76 -5.04
CA ILE A 42 0.12 5.21 -5.22
C ILE A 42 -0.57 5.80 -6.45
N ASP A 43 -0.45 7.11 -6.68
CA ASP A 43 -1.06 7.78 -7.84
C ASP A 43 -0.45 7.29 -9.16
N ALA A 44 0.86 7.12 -9.21
CA ALA A 44 1.53 6.52 -10.36
C ALA A 44 1.06 5.07 -10.59
N LEU A 45 1.07 4.24 -9.54
CA LEU A 45 0.66 2.84 -9.64
C LEU A 45 -0.81 2.71 -10.05
N ALA A 46 -1.68 3.55 -9.49
CA ALA A 46 -3.10 3.66 -9.85
C ALA A 46 -3.29 3.97 -11.34
N ALA A 47 -2.53 4.94 -11.88
CA ALA A 47 -2.58 5.27 -13.29
C ALA A 47 -2.07 4.12 -14.18
N LEU A 48 -0.94 3.52 -13.83
CA LEU A 48 -0.32 2.39 -14.53
C LEU A 48 -1.23 1.16 -14.61
N GLN A 49 -2.03 0.91 -13.57
CA GLN A 49 -2.90 -0.26 -13.46
C GLN A 49 -4.38 0.05 -13.71
N ALA A 50 -4.71 1.30 -14.07
CA ALA A 50 -6.08 1.79 -14.23
C ALA A 50 -6.99 1.53 -13.00
N ILE A 51 -6.45 1.74 -11.79
CA ILE A 51 -7.16 1.56 -10.51
C ILE A 51 -7.44 2.94 -9.90
N PRO A 52 -8.64 3.54 -10.10
CA PRO A 52 -8.93 4.87 -9.56
C PRO A 52 -9.00 4.86 -8.02
N VAL A 53 -8.19 5.69 -7.37
CA VAL A 53 -8.12 5.85 -5.90
C VAL A 53 -8.96 7.05 -5.46
N THR A 54 -10.29 6.91 -5.57
CA THR A 54 -11.24 8.01 -5.34
C THR A 54 -12.27 7.71 -4.26
N ARG A 55 -12.44 6.44 -3.85
CA ARG A 55 -13.47 6.05 -2.88
C ARG A 55 -13.03 6.45 -1.47
N LYS A 56 -13.84 7.25 -0.79
CA LYS A 56 -13.60 7.62 0.61
C LYS A 56 -13.94 6.45 1.53
N ARG A 57 -12.94 5.86 2.20
CA ARG A 57 -13.11 4.75 3.14
C ARG A 57 -11.90 4.61 4.06
N PHE A 58 -12.07 4.01 5.23
CA PHE A 58 -10.97 3.73 6.17
C PHE A 58 -10.20 4.99 6.59
N LYS A 59 -10.87 6.15 6.70
CA LYS A 59 -10.21 7.46 6.90
C LYS A 59 -9.21 7.82 5.79
N GLY A 60 -9.44 7.33 4.58
CA GLY A 60 -8.56 7.53 3.43
C GLY A 60 -9.29 7.51 2.09
N LEU A 61 -8.52 7.57 1.01
CA LEU A 61 -8.95 7.28 -0.35
C LEU A 61 -8.47 5.88 -0.71
N VAL A 62 -9.36 5.06 -1.26
CA VAL A 62 -9.05 3.69 -1.67
C VAL A 62 -9.47 3.44 -3.12
N GLY A 63 -8.66 2.66 -3.83
CA GLY A 63 -8.99 2.05 -5.11
C GLY A 63 -8.80 0.55 -5.02
N GLU A 64 -9.68 -0.22 -5.64
CA GLU A 64 -9.63 -1.68 -5.66
C GLU A 64 -9.47 -2.16 -7.10
N GLY A 65 -8.60 -3.15 -7.31
CA GLY A 65 -8.38 -3.71 -8.64
C GLY A 65 -7.61 -5.01 -8.59
N ARG A 66 -6.99 -5.36 -9.73
CA ARG A 66 -6.11 -6.51 -9.84
C ARG A 66 -4.77 -6.12 -10.46
N ILE A 67 -3.68 -6.61 -9.87
CA ILE A 67 -2.33 -6.47 -10.41
C ILE A 67 -1.76 -7.87 -10.53
N ALA A 68 -1.28 -8.25 -11.73
CA ALA A 68 -0.76 -9.59 -12.01
C ALA A 68 -1.70 -10.72 -11.53
N GLY A 69 -3.01 -10.56 -11.71
CA GLY A 69 -4.04 -11.53 -11.33
C GLY A 69 -4.49 -11.48 -9.86
N ARG A 70 -3.74 -10.81 -8.97
CA ARG A 70 -4.03 -10.73 -7.52
C ARG A 70 -4.93 -9.56 -7.17
N ARG A 71 -5.75 -9.70 -6.12
CA ARG A 71 -6.61 -8.62 -5.63
C ARG A 71 -5.78 -7.61 -4.85
N VAL A 72 -5.87 -6.34 -5.25
CA VAL A 72 -5.10 -5.25 -4.64
C VAL A 72 -6.01 -4.10 -4.24
N ALA A 73 -5.82 -3.62 -3.01
CA ALA A 73 -6.36 -2.36 -2.54
C ALA A 73 -5.22 -1.33 -2.44
N LEU A 74 -5.35 -0.22 -3.16
CA LEU A 74 -4.46 0.93 -3.08
C LEU A 74 -5.05 1.94 -2.09
N LEU A 75 -4.34 2.22 -1.00
CA LEU A 75 -4.81 3.10 0.07
C LEU A 75 -3.91 4.34 0.19
N LYS A 76 -4.54 5.51 0.19
CA LYS A 76 -3.95 6.77 0.64
C LYS A 76 -4.70 7.22 1.90
N PRO A 77 -4.14 7.04 3.11
CA PRO A 77 -4.72 7.63 4.31
C PRO A 77 -5.01 9.12 4.08
N GLN A 78 -6.11 9.63 4.61
CA GLN A 78 -6.41 11.08 4.61
C GLN A 78 -6.39 11.58 6.06
N THR A 79 -5.58 10.92 6.88
CA THR A 79 -5.15 11.33 8.21
C THR A 79 -3.84 12.11 8.07
N PHE A 80 -3.41 12.76 9.14
CA PHE A 80 -2.01 13.21 9.21
C PHE A 80 -1.07 12.01 9.31
N MET A 81 0.18 12.20 8.89
CA MET A 81 1.20 11.15 8.78
C MET A 81 1.33 10.31 10.05
N ASN A 82 1.38 10.99 11.21
CA ASN A 82 1.46 10.40 12.55
C ASN A 82 0.26 9.50 12.93
N ASP A 83 -0.90 9.68 12.28
CA ASP A 83 -2.13 8.95 12.56
C ASP A 83 -2.49 7.92 11.47
N SER A 84 -1.59 7.68 10.51
CA SER A 84 -1.80 6.77 9.38
C SER A 84 -2.17 5.35 9.83
N GLY A 85 -1.67 4.89 10.98
CA GLY A 85 -1.98 3.58 11.54
C GLY A 85 -3.48 3.36 11.76
N ALA A 86 -4.24 4.40 12.11
CA ALA A 86 -5.68 4.29 12.28
C ALA A 86 -6.42 3.99 10.97
N SER A 87 -5.89 4.45 9.83
CA SER A 87 -6.42 4.15 8.51
C SER A 87 -6.06 2.72 8.09
N VAL A 88 -4.78 2.34 8.27
CA VAL A 88 -4.24 1.04 7.88
C VAL A 88 -4.90 -0.10 8.62
N ILE A 89 -5.13 0.02 9.93
CA ILE A 89 -5.80 -1.01 10.73
C ILE A 89 -7.23 -1.27 10.23
N LEU A 90 -7.98 -0.21 9.92
CA LEU A 90 -9.35 -0.35 9.40
C LEU A 90 -9.38 -1.08 8.05
N ALA A 91 -8.42 -0.78 7.17
CA ALA A 91 -8.30 -1.46 5.88
C ALA A 91 -7.88 -2.92 6.04
N SER A 92 -6.86 -3.20 6.86
CA SER A 92 -6.39 -4.56 7.15
C SER A 92 -7.54 -5.45 7.66
N HIS A 93 -8.30 -4.99 8.65
CA HIS A 93 -9.44 -5.74 9.19
C HIS A 93 -10.54 -5.96 8.15
N TRP A 94 -10.85 -4.96 7.33
CA TRP A 94 -11.90 -5.08 6.31
C TRP A 94 -11.52 -6.10 5.22
N TYR A 95 -10.29 -6.01 4.71
CA TYR A 95 -9.81 -6.88 3.66
C TYR A 95 -9.32 -8.24 4.16
N LYS A 96 -9.24 -8.42 5.48
CA LYS A 96 -8.64 -9.60 6.14
C LYS A 96 -7.22 -9.83 5.63
N ALA A 97 -6.47 -8.74 5.47
CA ALA A 97 -5.10 -8.78 4.98
C ALA A 97 -4.15 -8.95 6.17
N ASP A 98 -3.44 -10.08 6.19
CA ASP A 98 -2.35 -10.33 7.13
C ASP A 98 -1.22 -9.31 6.94
N PRO A 99 -0.39 -9.04 7.98
CA PRO A 99 0.71 -8.07 7.88
C PRO A 99 1.66 -8.31 6.70
N GLN A 100 1.90 -9.58 6.33
CA GLN A 100 2.72 -9.97 5.19
C GLN A 100 2.15 -9.54 3.82
N ASN A 101 0.84 -9.29 3.76
CA ASN A 101 0.12 -8.85 2.58
C ASN A 101 -0.11 -7.33 2.56
N ILE A 102 0.51 -6.60 3.50
CA ILE A 102 0.47 -5.14 3.58
C ILE A 102 1.84 -4.58 3.19
N ILE A 103 1.86 -3.76 2.15
CA ILE A 103 3.05 -3.03 1.71
C ILE A 103 2.84 -1.57 2.05
N VAL A 104 3.77 -0.98 2.79
CA VAL A 104 3.75 0.45 3.14
C VAL A 104 4.87 1.16 2.40
N VAL A 105 4.51 2.21 1.66
CA VAL A 105 5.43 3.06 0.89
C VAL A 105 5.48 4.43 1.56
N TYR A 106 6.68 4.85 1.98
CA TYR A 106 6.91 6.11 2.69
C TYR A 106 8.33 6.63 2.37
N ASP A 107 8.61 7.88 2.72
CA ASP A 107 9.95 8.45 2.62
C ASP A 107 10.81 8.07 3.83
N ASP A 108 12.06 7.72 3.59
CA ASP A 108 13.04 7.42 4.63
C ASP A 108 14.16 8.47 4.54
N LEU A 109 14.31 9.29 5.58
CA LEU A 109 15.32 10.35 5.64
C LEU A 109 16.75 9.81 5.69
N ASP A 110 16.93 8.56 6.15
CA ASP A 110 18.23 7.91 6.23
C ASP A 110 18.66 7.30 4.88
N LEU A 111 17.77 7.29 3.88
CA LEU A 111 18.11 6.81 2.53
C LEU A 111 18.63 7.95 1.66
N PRO A 112 19.77 7.77 0.98
CA PRO A 112 20.21 8.68 -0.06
C PRO A 112 19.13 8.85 -1.14
N PHE A 113 18.99 10.07 -1.67
CA PHE A 113 18.01 10.36 -2.70
C PHE A 113 18.12 9.40 -3.90
N GLY A 114 16.98 8.91 -4.38
CA GLY A 114 16.88 7.96 -5.49
C GLY A 114 17.16 6.50 -5.12
N ARG A 115 17.44 6.18 -3.84
CA ARG A 115 17.54 4.79 -3.37
C ARG A 115 16.19 4.26 -2.94
N LEU A 116 15.91 3.02 -3.33
CA LEU A 116 14.76 2.25 -2.85
C LEU A 116 15.26 1.13 -1.94
N ARG A 117 14.50 0.86 -0.87
CA ARG A 117 14.78 -0.22 0.08
C ARG A 117 13.49 -0.95 0.39
N VAL A 118 13.47 -2.27 0.17
CA VAL A 118 12.36 -3.14 0.55
C VAL A 118 12.79 -3.97 1.75
N ARG A 119 11.97 -4.00 2.81
CA ARG A 119 12.22 -4.79 4.02
C ARG A 119 10.92 -5.46 4.48
N PRO A 120 10.97 -6.72 4.94
CA PRO A 120 9.81 -7.43 5.49
C PRO A 120 9.39 -6.91 6.89
N GLY A 121 10.24 -6.12 7.54
CA GLY A 121 10.02 -5.51 8.84
C GLY A 121 11.21 -4.67 9.29
N GLY A 122 11.03 -3.93 10.38
CA GLY A 122 12.03 -3.02 10.96
C GLY A 122 11.33 -1.90 11.71
N GLY A 123 11.92 -1.44 12.83
CA GLY A 123 11.40 -0.31 13.59
C GLY A 123 11.35 0.97 12.73
N SER A 124 10.52 1.93 13.13
CA SER A 124 10.17 3.12 12.34
C SER A 124 11.32 4.08 12.05
N GLY A 125 12.55 3.81 12.50
CA GLY A 125 13.74 4.61 12.14
C GLY A 125 13.62 6.08 12.51
N GLY A 126 12.78 6.43 13.50
CA GLY A 126 12.51 7.82 13.89
C GLY A 126 11.21 8.43 13.35
N HIS A 127 10.37 7.64 12.65
CA HIS A 127 8.98 7.99 12.34
C HIS A 127 7.99 7.54 13.42
#